data_AF-A0A2L2WMR8-F1
#
_entry.id   AF-A0A2L2WMR8-F1
#
_cell.length_a   1.000
_cell.length_b   1.000
_cell.length_c   1.000
_cell.angle_alpha   90.00
_cell.angle_beta   90.00
_cell.angle_gamma   90.00
#
_symmetry.space_group_name_H-M   'P 1'
#
loop_
_entity.id
_entity.type
_entity.pdbx_description
1 polymer ?
#
loop_
_entity_poly.entity_id
_entity_poly.type
_entity_poly.pdbx_seq_one_letter_code
_entity_poly.pdbx_strand_id
1 'polypeptide(L)'
;MKKRYTYLFAAVLSLACATPSEACTGITLKTADGNTVVARTIEWNGNDLNSRIIVVPRKHKQNAITPSGKKEGMTIEAKYGYVGMAVEMEEFVVEGINEAGLSAGLFYFPKYGKYE
;
A
#
# COMPACT_ATOMS: atom_id res chain seq x y z
N MET A 1 -20.82 8.71 -39.50
CA MET A 1 -20.49 9.95 -38.75
C MET A 1 -21.19 10.04 -37.40
N LYS A 2 -22.53 9.95 -37.30
CA LYS A 2 -23.27 10.06 -36.02
C LYS A 2 -22.78 9.13 -34.90
N LYS A 3 -22.54 7.83 -35.20
CA LYS A 3 -22.01 6.86 -34.21
C LYS A 3 -20.64 7.25 -33.64
N ARG A 4 -19.74 7.83 -34.44
CA ARG A 4 -18.42 8.28 -33.97
C ARG A 4 -18.54 9.41 -32.93
N TYR A 5 -19.47 10.34 -33.14
CA TYR A 5 -19.75 11.40 -32.17
C TYR A 5 -20.40 10.86 -30.90
N THR A 6 -21.26 9.84 -31.01
CA THR A 6 -21.83 9.15 -29.84
C THR A 6 -20.76 8.46 -28.99
N TYR A 7 -19.80 7.76 -29.62
CA TYR A 7 -18.69 7.13 -28.90
C TYR A 7 -17.73 8.16 -28.28
N LEU A 8 -17.44 9.26 -28.98
CA LEU A 8 -16.63 10.35 -28.42
C LEU A 8 -17.32 10.98 -27.21
N PHE A 9 -18.62 11.24 -27.31
CA PHE A 9 -19.39 11.85 -26.22
C PHE A 9 -19.47 10.93 -25.00
N ALA A 10 -19.65 9.63 -25.21
CA ALA A 10 -19.63 8.63 -24.14
C ALA A 10 -18.25 8.55 -23.45
N ALA A 11 -17.16 8.64 -24.20
CA ALA A 11 -15.80 8.62 -23.66
C ALA A 11 -15.48 9.89 -22.83
N VAL A 12 -15.91 11.07 -23.32
CA VAL A 12 -15.74 12.34 -22.59
C VAL A 12 -16.57 12.36 -21.30
N LEU A 13 -17.81 11.87 -21.37
CA LEU A 13 -18.70 11.82 -20.20
C LEU A 13 -18.19 10.85 -19.11
N SER A 14 -17.56 9.74 -19.51
CA SER A 14 -16.97 8.78 -18.57
C SER A 14 -15.69 9.31 -17.91
N LEU A 15 -14.88 10.10 -18.62
CA LEU A 15 -13.75 10.82 -18.00
C LEU A 15 -14.20 11.92 -17.03
N ALA A 16 -15.31 12.60 -17.32
CA ALA A 16 -15.84 13.68 -16.48
C ALA A 16 -16.43 13.18 -15.15
N CYS A 17 -16.81 11.90 -15.05
CA CYS A 17 -17.35 11.29 -13.83
C CYS A 17 -16.28 10.65 -12.92
N ALA A 18 -14.98 10.80 -13.22
CA ALA A 18 -13.92 10.34 -12.33
C ALA A 18 -13.83 11.28 -11.11
N THR A 19 -14.55 10.96 -10.04
CA THR A 19 -14.42 11.65 -8.76
C THR A 19 -13.11 11.26 -8.08
N PRO A 20 -12.31 12.20 -7.54
CA PRO A 20 -11.15 11.84 -6.74
C PRO A 20 -11.62 11.05 -5.52
N SER A 21 -11.12 9.82 -5.38
CA SER A 21 -11.31 9.03 -4.17
C SER A 21 -10.19 9.38 -3.20
N GLU A 22 -10.53 9.94 -2.04
CA GLU A 22 -9.61 10.09 -0.90
C GLU A 22 -9.41 8.72 -0.22
N ALA A 23 -8.82 7.77 -0.95
CA ALA A 23 -8.52 6.44 -0.46
C ALA A 23 -7.26 5.89 -1.11
N CYS A 24 -6.54 5.06 -0.38
CA CYS A 24 -5.45 4.27 -0.95
C CYS A 24 -5.97 3.38 -2.07
N THR A 25 -5.39 3.55 -3.26
CA THR A 25 -5.69 2.71 -4.42
C THR A 25 -4.62 1.66 -4.57
N GLY A 26 -5.00 0.39 -4.66
CA GLY A 26 -4.10 -0.73 -4.93
C GLY A 26 -4.47 -1.39 -6.25
N ILE A 27 -3.48 -1.67 -7.08
CA ILE A 27 -3.65 -2.36 -8.36
C ILE A 27 -2.66 -3.53 -8.48
N THR A 28 -3.13 -4.60 -9.13
CA THR A 28 -2.29 -5.74 -9.51
C THR A 28 -2.36 -5.91 -11.02
N LEU A 29 -1.23 -5.74 -11.69
CA LEU A 29 -1.09 -5.92 -13.12
C LEU A 29 -0.39 -7.26 -13.41
N LYS A 30 -0.97 -8.05 -14.33
CA LYS A 30 -0.27 -9.19 -14.93
C LYS A 30 0.24 -8.78 -16.31
N THR A 31 1.54 -8.90 -16.53
CA THR A 31 2.17 -8.64 -17.81
C THR A 31 1.92 -9.79 -18.79
N ALA A 32 2.05 -9.53 -20.09
CA ALA A 32 1.90 -10.56 -21.14
C ALA A 32 2.88 -11.74 -20.95
N ASP A 33 4.08 -11.46 -20.43
CA ASP A 33 5.13 -12.44 -20.19
C ASP A 33 4.98 -13.18 -18.84
N GLY A 34 3.86 -12.98 -18.13
CA GLY A 34 3.52 -13.73 -16.91
C GLY A 34 3.98 -13.10 -15.59
N ASN A 35 4.75 -12.01 -15.61
CA ASN A 35 5.15 -11.30 -14.39
C ASN A 35 3.97 -10.58 -13.72
N THR A 36 4.01 -10.46 -12.40
CA THR A 36 3.01 -9.73 -11.60
C THR A 36 3.64 -8.46 -11.02
N VAL A 37 3.01 -7.32 -11.26
CA VAL A 37 3.40 -6.01 -10.72
C VAL A 37 2.29 -5.53 -9.79
N VAL A 38 2.65 -5.19 -8.56
CA VAL A 38 1.73 -4.57 -7.59
C VAL A 38 2.12 -3.10 -7.49
N ALA A 39 1.13 -2.21 -7.51
CA ALA A 39 1.34 -0.78 -7.32
C ALA A 39 0.23 -0.21 -6.47
N ARG A 40 0.55 0.90 -5.79
CA ARG A 40 -0.43 1.61 -4.99
C ARG A 40 -0.12 3.10 -4.88
N THR A 41 -1.13 3.84 -4.43
CA THR A 41 -0.98 5.19 -3.91
C THR A 41 -1.05 5.17 -2.37
N ILE A 42 -0.35 6.12 -1.73
CA ILE A 42 -0.36 6.33 -0.28
C ILE A 42 -0.83 7.76 -0.04
N GLU A 43 -2.12 7.91 0.18
CA GLU A 43 -2.81 9.16 0.46
C GLU A 43 -2.91 9.35 1.96
N TRP A 44 -2.39 10.49 2.43
CA TRP A 44 -2.55 10.94 3.80
C TRP A 44 -2.66 12.46 3.82
N ASN A 45 -3.80 12.96 4.30
CA ASN A 45 -4.09 14.40 4.35
C ASN A 45 -3.70 15.03 5.70
N GLY A 46 -3.21 14.23 6.65
CA GLY A 46 -2.97 14.68 8.02
C GLY A 46 -1.70 15.51 8.18
N ASN A 47 -0.56 14.96 7.76
CA ASN A 47 0.79 15.52 7.91
C ASN A 47 1.77 14.86 6.91
N ASP A 48 3.03 15.28 6.87
CA ASP A 48 4.08 14.50 6.22
C ASP A 48 4.28 13.16 6.95
N LEU A 49 4.19 12.06 6.20
CA LEU A 49 4.35 10.70 6.70
C LEU A 49 5.80 10.35 7.03
N ASN A 50 6.78 11.21 6.75
CA ASN A 50 8.21 10.91 6.94
C ASN A 50 8.62 9.56 6.29
N SER A 51 8.16 9.37 5.05
CA SER A 51 8.27 8.07 4.36
C SER A 51 9.72 7.71 4.05
N ARG A 52 10.05 6.43 4.20
CA ARG A 52 11.37 5.87 3.93
C ARG A 52 11.25 4.50 3.28
N ILE A 53 12.20 4.19 2.40
CA ILE A 53 12.41 2.81 1.94
C ILE A 53 13.28 2.10 2.97
N ILE A 54 12.84 0.92 3.39
CA ILE A 54 13.57 0.07 4.33
C ILE A 54 13.95 -1.24 3.66
N VAL A 55 15.03 -1.83 4.17
CA VAL A 55 15.49 -3.17 3.78
C VAL A 55 15.68 -3.96 5.08
N VAL A 56 14.91 -5.02 5.25
CA VAL A 56 14.97 -5.87 6.44
C VAL A 56 15.54 -7.22 6.06
N PRO A 57 16.68 -7.65 6.64
CA PRO A 57 17.26 -8.94 6.35
C PRO A 57 16.56 -10.09 7.09
N ARG A 58 16.80 -11.34 6.63
CA ARG A 58 16.39 -12.54 7.38
C ARG A 58 16.94 -12.51 8.80
N LYS A 59 16.20 -13.08 9.75
CA LYS A 59 16.52 -13.16 11.18
C LYS A 59 16.62 -11.80 11.90
N HIS A 60 16.26 -10.71 11.23
CA HIS A 60 16.13 -9.43 11.92
C HIS A 60 15.03 -9.52 12.97
N LYS A 61 15.33 -9.09 14.19
CA LYS A 61 14.40 -9.07 15.32
C LYS A 61 13.88 -7.65 15.52
N GLN A 62 12.56 -7.52 15.52
CA GLN A 62 11.86 -6.27 15.79
C GLN A 62 10.88 -6.48 16.95
N ASN A 63 10.72 -5.47 17.80
CA ASN A 63 9.72 -5.52 18.87
C ASN A 63 8.52 -4.66 18.49
N ALA A 64 7.32 -5.20 18.70
CA ALA A 64 6.09 -4.45 18.51
C ALA A 64 6.01 -3.26 19.48
N ILE A 65 5.37 -2.19 19.02
CA ILE A 65 5.11 -1.00 19.82
C ILE A 65 3.78 -1.20 20.56
N THR A 66 3.80 -1.03 21.88
CA THR A 66 2.59 -1.13 22.71
C THR A 66 1.77 0.16 22.65
N PRO A 67 0.50 0.18 23.13
CA PRO A 67 -0.29 1.41 23.20
C PRO A 67 0.34 2.53 24.04
N SER A 68 1.30 2.22 24.92
CA SER A 68 2.07 3.23 25.66
C SER A 68 3.22 3.85 24.86
N GLY A 69 3.40 3.44 23.59
CA GLY A 69 4.46 3.91 22.70
C GLY A 69 5.81 3.23 22.92
N LYS A 70 5.89 2.21 23.79
CA LYS A 70 7.14 1.52 24.11
C LYS A 70 7.37 0.30 23.20
N LYS A 71 8.62 0.07 22.80
CA LYS A 71 9.06 -1.13 22.02
C LYS A 71 9.22 -2.38 22.90
N GLU A 72 8.25 -2.62 23.78
CA GLU A 72 8.22 -3.70 24.77
C GLU A 72 7.17 -4.77 24.43
N GLY A 73 6.57 -4.69 23.23
CA GLY A 73 5.60 -5.67 22.75
C GLY A 73 6.27 -6.96 22.25
N MET A 74 5.49 -7.76 21.54
CA MET A 74 5.93 -9.04 20.98
C MET A 74 7.18 -8.87 20.09
N THR A 75 8.20 -9.71 20.32
CA THR A 75 9.36 -9.81 19.42
C THR A 75 9.01 -10.68 18.21
N ILE A 76 9.25 -10.15 17.02
CA ILE A 76 9.04 -10.81 15.73
C ILE A 76 10.41 -10.99 15.07
N GLU A 77 10.75 -12.23 14.70
CA GLU A 77 11.94 -12.53 13.91
C GLU A 77 11.56 -12.77 12.45
N ALA A 78 12.15 -12.00 11.54
CA ALA A 78 11.83 -12.08 10.11
C ALA A 78 12.32 -13.41 9.49
N LYS A 79 11.39 -14.24 9.02
CA LYS A 79 11.72 -15.48 8.29
C LYS A 79 12.33 -15.19 6.91
N TYR A 80 11.80 -14.18 6.21
CA TYR A 80 12.25 -13.72 4.90
C TYR A 80 12.74 -12.28 5.02
N GLY A 81 13.77 -11.95 4.24
CA GLY A 81 14.14 -10.58 3.99
C GLY A 81 13.13 -9.90 3.06
N TYR A 82 12.94 -8.60 3.24
CA TYR A 82 11.98 -7.82 2.46
C TYR A 82 12.43 -6.38 2.29
N VAL A 83 11.89 -5.75 1.26
CA VAL A 83 11.97 -4.31 1.04
C VAL A 83 10.58 -3.73 1.16
N GLY A 84 10.47 -2.52 1.72
CA GLY A 84 9.18 -1.91 1.94
C GLY A 84 9.25 -0.41 2.13
N MET A 85 8.08 0.22 2.15
CA MET A 85 7.92 1.62 2.52
C MET A 85 7.38 1.69 3.94
N ALA A 86 8.11 2.41 4.79
CA ALA A 86 7.70 2.69 6.17
C ALA A 86 7.34 4.17 6.33
N VAL A 87 6.42 4.46 7.25
CA VAL A 87 5.90 5.82 7.54
C VAL A 87 6.01 6.08 9.03
N GLU A 88 6.27 7.31 9.45
CA GLU A 88 6.42 7.78 10.84
C GLU A 88 7.57 7.14 11.62
N MET A 89 7.60 5.81 11.75
CA MET A 89 8.67 4.98 12.33
C MET A 89 9.15 3.89 11.36
N GLU A 90 10.33 3.31 11.61
CA GLU A 90 10.89 2.27 10.74
C GLU A 90 10.10 0.96 10.82
N GLU A 91 9.45 0.71 11.96
CA GLU A 91 8.60 -0.46 12.19
C GLU A 91 7.23 -0.39 11.48
N PHE A 92 6.81 0.80 11.04
CA PHE A 92 5.49 1.05 10.48
C PHE A 92 5.51 0.88 8.96
N VAL A 93 5.74 -0.35 8.54
CA VAL A 93 5.78 -0.76 7.13
C VAL A 93 4.35 -0.85 6.59
N VAL A 94 4.04 -0.02 5.59
CA VAL A 94 2.68 0.09 5.01
C VAL A 94 2.57 -0.54 3.62
N GLU A 95 3.70 -0.88 3.01
CA GLU A 95 3.79 -1.62 1.75
C GLU A 95 5.13 -2.34 1.69
N GLY A 96 5.18 -3.51 1.06
CA GLY A 96 6.44 -4.19 0.83
C GLY A 96 6.31 -5.51 0.10
N ILE A 97 7.46 -6.00 -0.36
CA ILE A 97 7.62 -7.30 -1.02
C ILE A 97 8.79 -8.05 -0.40
N ASN A 98 8.57 -9.33 -0.09
CA ASN A 98 9.64 -10.19 0.41
C ASN A 98 10.37 -10.93 -0.73
N GLU A 99 11.51 -11.52 -0.40
CA GLU A 99 12.32 -12.28 -1.35
C GLU A 99 11.64 -13.56 -1.91
N ALA A 100 10.52 -13.98 -1.34
CA ALA A 100 9.69 -15.06 -1.86
C ALA A 100 8.59 -14.57 -2.83
N GLY A 101 8.55 -13.26 -3.11
CA GLY A 101 7.61 -12.64 -4.05
C GLY A 101 6.23 -12.31 -3.47
N LEU A 102 6.04 -12.45 -2.15
CA LEU A 102 4.80 -12.02 -1.50
C LEU A 102 4.82 -10.50 -1.29
N SER A 103 3.84 -9.81 -1.88
CA SER A 103 3.57 -8.38 -1.65
C SER A 103 2.42 -8.20 -0.66
N ALA A 104 2.52 -7.23 0.23
CA ALA A 104 1.45 -6.88 1.16
C ALA A 104 1.40 -5.37 1.39
N GLY A 105 0.20 -4.80 1.31
CA GLY A 105 -0.06 -3.37 1.50
C GLY A 105 -1.15 -3.13 2.53
N LEU A 106 -0.94 -2.13 3.41
CA LEU A 106 -1.89 -1.71 4.43
C LEU A 106 -2.71 -0.51 3.92
N PHE A 107 -4.03 -0.67 3.89
CA PHE A 107 -4.96 0.32 3.38
C PHE A 107 -5.77 0.94 4.52
N TYR A 108 -6.05 2.24 4.42
CA TYR A 108 -6.88 2.92 5.38
C TYR A 108 -8.33 2.40 5.29
N PHE A 109 -8.86 1.87 6.40
CA PHE A 109 -10.18 1.24 6.43
C PHE A 109 -11.07 1.82 7.56
N PRO A 110 -11.38 3.14 7.50
CA PRO A 110 -12.09 3.82 8.57
C PRO A 110 -13.53 3.30 8.69
N LYS A 111 -14.11 3.40 9.89
CA LYS A 111 -15.49 2.98 10.26
C LYS A 111 -15.75 1.47 10.24
N TYR A 112 -14.95 0.69 9.50
CA TYR A 112 -15.12 -0.75 9.34
C TYR A 112 -14.04 -1.56 10.03
N GLY A 113 -12.80 -1.06 10.11
CA GLY A 113 -11.73 -1.71 10.85
C GLY A 113 -12.01 -1.75 12.36
N LYS A 114 -11.86 -2.93 12.97
CA LYS A 114 -11.95 -3.15 14.41
C LYS A 114 -10.79 -4.04 14.84
N TYR A 115 -10.24 -3.75 16.01
CA TYR A 115 -9.26 -4.63 16.67
C TYR A 115 -10.01 -5.63 17.54
N GLU A 116 -9.54 -6.87 17.60
CA GLU A 116 -10.03 -7.91 18.52
C GLU A 116 -9.38 -7.78 19.90
#